data_AF-A0A239QHU4-F1
#
_entry.id   AF-A0A239QHU4-F1
#
_cell.length_a   1.000
_cell.length_b   1.000
_cell.length_c   1.000
_cell.angle_alpha   90.00
_cell.angle_beta   90.00
_cell.angle_gamma   90.00
#
_symmetry.space_group_name_H-M   'P 1'
#
loop_
_entity.id
_entity.type
_entity.pdbx_description
1 polymer ?
#
loop_
_entity_poly.entity_id
_entity_poly.type
_entity_poly.pdbx_seq_one_letter_code
_entity_poly.pdbx_strand_id
1 'polypeptide(L)'
;MNKNIREITNMTDLFSYEDKLVRVTDQEGRKITGIAVSFPSGYGLHEYNREEEGLQVGEYVLFQSQIKQIECLPTYEEAVESIRPGRYRHFKGKEYEVIGIARHSETEEAMVVYRPLYTDRGLWVRPASMWNEEIEREGKTFRRFERIED
;
A
#
# COMPACT_ATOMS: atom_id res chain seq x y z
N MET A 1 -12.97 -14.18 6.01
CA MET A 1 -13.87 -13.06 6.28
C MET A 1 -13.01 -11.80 6.17
N ASN A 2 -12.76 -11.33 4.94
CA ASN A 2 -11.75 -10.31 4.67
C ASN A 2 -12.47 -9.01 4.31
N LYS A 3 -12.37 -8.03 5.21
CA LYS A 3 -12.77 -6.64 4.97
C LYS A 3 -11.68 -5.98 4.11
N ASN A 4 -11.82 -6.02 2.80
CA ASN A 4 -11.25 -4.98 1.93
C ASN A 4 -12.42 -4.25 1.26
N ILE A 5 -13.24 -3.65 2.12
CA ILE A 5 -14.04 -2.52 1.73
C ILE A 5 -13.01 -1.46 1.32
N ARG A 6 -13.18 -0.83 0.16
CA ARG A 6 -12.68 0.53 -0.03
C ARG A 6 -13.40 1.37 1.00
N GLU A 7 -12.97 1.31 2.25
CA GLU A 7 -13.35 2.32 3.19
C GLU A 7 -12.69 3.57 2.61
N ILE A 8 -13.52 4.39 1.99
CA ILE A 8 -13.39 5.82 2.19
C ILE A 8 -13.64 5.98 3.70
N THR A 9 -12.66 5.55 4.52
CA THR A 9 -12.67 5.80 5.95
C THR A 9 -12.71 7.31 5.99
N ASN A 10 -13.74 7.86 6.62
CA ASN A 10 -13.74 9.26 7.00
C ASN A 10 -12.31 9.60 7.44
N MET A 11 -11.72 10.63 6.85
CA MET A 11 -10.37 11.17 7.16
C MET A 11 -10.24 11.66 8.61
N THR A 12 -11.11 11.19 9.50
CA THR A 12 -11.45 11.71 10.82
C THR A 12 -11.00 10.77 11.93
N ASP A 13 -10.43 9.61 11.62
CA ASP A 13 -9.83 8.74 12.64
C ASP A 13 -8.40 8.32 12.23
N LEU A 14 -7.43 9.19 12.54
CA LEU A 14 -6.01 8.91 12.32
C LEU A 14 -5.51 7.75 13.20
N PHE A 15 -6.16 7.48 14.34
CA PHE A 15 -5.81 6.37 15.23
C PHE A 15 -6.08 5.00 14.60
N SER A 16 -6.98 4.92 13.62
CA SER A 16 -7.20 3.70 12.85
C SER A 16 -5.97 3.24 12.07
N TYR A 17 -4.96 4.10 11.89
CA TYR A 17 -3.70 3.80 11.22
C TYR A 17 -2.53 3.51 12.17
N GLU A 18 -2.75 3.56 13.49
CA GLU A 18 -1.72 3.27 14.49
C GLU A 18 -1.04 1.92 14.23
N ASP A 19 0.30 1.90 14.33
CA ASP A 19 1.15 0.72 14.14
C ASP A 19 1.08 0.07 12.75
N LYS A 20 0.40 0.69 11.77
CA LYS A 20 0.31 0.19 10.40
C LYS A 20 1.41 0.79 9.54
N LEU A 21 1.97 -0.03 8.64
CA LEU A 21 2.76 0.49 7.53
C LEU A 21 1.82 1.23 6.57
N VAL A 22 2.05 2.53 6.41
CA VAL A 22 1.23 3.38 5.56
C VAL A 22 2.07 4.12 4.53
N ARG A 23 1.45 4.43 3.39
CA ARG A 23 1.88 5.49 2.50
C ARG A 23 0.92 6.67 2.63
N VAL A 24 1.43 7.79 3.12
CA VAL A 24 0.70 9.05 3.16
C VAL A 24 1.06 9.88 1.95
N THR A 25 0.05 10.38 1.25
CA THR A 25 0.19 11.43 0.24
C THR A 25 -0.31 12.73 0.84
N ASP A 26 0.52 13.76 0.86
CA ASP A 26 0.13 15.08 1.34
C ASP A 26 -0.64 15.89 0.27
N GLN A 27 -1.13 17.08 0.64
CA GLN A 27 -1.84 17.98 -0.28
C GLN A 27 -0.96 18.48 -1.44
N GLU A 28 0.38 18.47 -1.29
CA GLU A 28 1.33 18.83 -2.35
C GLU A 28 1.70 17.64 -3.25
N GLY A 29 1.24 16.43 -2.92
CA GLY A 29 1.49 15.20 -3.66
C GLY A 29 2.79 14.49 -3.26
N ARG A 30 3.47 14.91 -2.19
CA ARG A 30 4.62 14.17 -1.64
C ARG A 30 4.14 12.87 -1.04
N LYS A 31 4.94 11.81 -1.21
CA LYS A 31 4.63 10.46 -0.70
C LYS A 31 5.62 10.11 0.39
N ILE A 32 5.10 9.75 1.56
CA ILE A 32 5.87 9.41 2.75
C ILE A 32 5.40 8.03 3.19
N THR A 33 6.35 7.11 3.36
CA THR A 33 6.06 5.72 3.75
C THR A 33 6.73 5.43 5.08
N GLY A 34 6.02 4.74 5.97
CA GLY A 34 6.55 4.36 7.28
C GLY A 34 5.46 3.79 8.19
N ILE A 35 5.87 3.34 9.38
CA ILE A 35 4.91 2.97 10.43
C ILE A 35 4.26 4.24 10.96
N ALA A 36 2.93 4.27 10.97
CA ALA A 36 2.15 5.39 11.48
C ALA A 36 2.09 5.36 13.01
N VAL A 37 2.38 6.52 13.62
CA VAL A 37 2.17 6.82 15.04
C VAL A 37 1.27 8.03 15.14
N SER A 38 0.06 7.86 15.64
CA SER A 38 -0.95 8.90 15.77
C SER A 38 -0.79 9.68 17.07
N PHE A 39 -1.17 10.95 17.04
CA PHE A 39 -1.22 11.78 18.24
C PHE A 39 -2.43 12.72 18.23
N PRO A 40 -3.04 12.96 19.40
CA PRO A 40 -4.22 13.82 19.51
C PRO A 40 -3.86 15.29 19.32
N SER A 41 -4.87 16.11 19.04
CA SER A 41 -4.72 17.57 18.85
C SER A 41 -4.03 18.30 20.00
N GLY A 42 -4.23 17.84 21.24
CA GLY A 42 -3.53 18.40 22.41
C GLY A 42 -2.00 18.29 22.32
N TYR A 43 -1.49 17.15 21.83
CA TYR A 43 -0.05 16.98 21.60
C TYR A 43 0.45 17.91 20.48
N GLY A 44 -0.31 18.00 19.39
CA GLY A 44 -0.05 18.93 18.29
C GLY A 44 0.06 20.39 18.75
N LEU A 45 -0.78 20.81 19.69
CA LEU A 45 -0.78 22.17 20.23
C LEU A 45 0.49 22.44 21.04
N HIS A 46 0.87 21.49 21.91
CA HIS A 46 2.03 21.63 22.79
C HIS A 46 3.37 21.63 22.03
N GLU A 47 3.54 20.74 21.06
CA GLU A 47 4.83 20.57 20.36
C GLU A 47 4.96 21.45 19.11
N TYR A 48 3.86 21.69 18.38
CA TYR A 48 3.89 22.31 17.05
C TYR A 48 3.01 23.55 16.92
N ASN A 49 2.35 23.97 18.00
CA ASN A 49 1.41 25.10 18.00
C ASN A 49 0.27 24.93 16.97
N ARG A 50 -0.29 23.72 16.86
CA ARG A 50 -1.45 23.42 16.01
C ARG A 50 -2.51 22.64 16.78
N GLU A 51 -3.77 23.07 16.71
CA GLU A 51 -4.89 22.41 17.39
C GLU A 51 -5.56 21.38 16.46
N GLU A 52 -4.81 20.39 16.00
CA GLU A 52 -5.32 19.33 15.12
C GLU A 52 -4.57 18.01 15.32
N GLU A 53 -5.25 16.89 15.06
CA GLU A 53 -4.63 15.57 15.10
C GLU A 53 -3.57 15.43 14.01
N GLY A 54 -2.63 14.51 14.22
CA GLY A 54 -1.61 14.20 13.24
C GLY A 54 -1.08 12.78 13.32
N LEU A 55 -0.26 12.45 12.33
CA LEU A 55 0.49 11.21 12.20
C LEU A 55 1.97 11.54 12.08
N GLN A 56 2.79 10.88 12.88
CA GLN A 56 4.18 10.71 12.57
C GLN A 56 4.36 9.48 11.67
N VAL A 57 5.05 9.65 10.54
CA VAL A 57 5.38 8.58 9.59
C VAL A 57 6.86 8.70 9.25
N GLY A 58 7.66 7.77 9.78
CA GLY A 58 9.12 7.89 9.75
C GLY A 58 9.59 9.14 10.50
N GLU A 59 10.35 9.99 9.81
CA GLU A 59 10.85 11.27 10.34
C GLU A 59 9.88 12.45 10.16
N TYR A 60 8.75 12.23 9.47
CA TYR A 60 7.82 13.29 9.11
C TYR A 60 6.63 13.31 10.06
N VAL A 61 6.20 14.52 10.41
CA VAL A 61 4.95 14.76 11.14
C VAL A 61 3.98 15.46 10.20
N LEU A 62 2.82 14.83 10.01
CA LEU A 62 1.78 15.26 9.08
C LEU A 62 0.51 15.48 9.86
N PHE A 63 -0.03 16.69 9.78
CA PHE A 63 -1.29 16.99 10.41
C PHE A 63 -2.47 16.66 9.50
N GLN A 64 -3.65 16.45 10.09
CA GLN A 64 -4.87 16.12 9.36
C GLN A 64 -5.13 17.06 8.17
N SER A 65 -4.97 18.37 8.34
CA SER A 65 -5.15 19.36 7.25
C SER A 65 -4.16 19.22 6.07
N GLN A 66 -3.01 18.58 6.29
CA GLN A 66 -1.97 18.38 5.27
C GLN A 66 -2.11 17.03 4.55
N ILE A 67 -2.89 16.11 5.08
CA ILE A 67 -3.05 14.77 4.52
C ILE A 67 -4.09 14.82 3.40
N LYS A 68 -3.73 14.25 2.24
CA LYS A 68 -4.65 14.09 1.11
C LYS A 68 -5.17 12.67 1.02
N GLN A 69 -4.31 11.68 1.28
CA GLN A 69 -4.65 10.26 1.21
C GLN A 69 -3.73 9.46 2.12
N ILE A 70 -4.26 8.42 2.75
CA ILE A 70 -3.50 7.41 3.48
C ILE A 70 -3.83 6.05 2.86
N GLU A 71 -2.81 5.28 2.51
CA GLU A 71 -2.94 3.91 2.04
C GLU A 71 -2.24 2.96 3.02
N CYS A 72 -2.95 1.96 3.55
CA CYS A 72 -2.30 0.86 4.24
C CYS A 72 -1.54 0.01 3.23
N LEU A 73 -0.29 -0.29 3.53
CA LEU A 73 0.56 -1.12 2.71
C LEU A 73 0.79 -2.48 3.39
N PRO A 74 0.93 -3.57 2.61
CA PRO A 74 1.39 -4.82 3.18
C PRO A 74 2.84 -4.67 3.63
N THR A 75 3.16 -5.25 4.78
CA THR A 75 4.54 -5.49 5.20
C THR A 75 5.26 -6.42 4.22
N TYR A 76 6.59 -6.47 4.30
CA TYR A 76 7.39 -7.38 3.49
C TYR A 76 6.99 -8.85 3.74
N GLU A 77 6.78 -9.21 5.00
CA GLU A 77 6.44 -10.55 5.46
C GLU A 77 5.05 -10.96 4.94
N GLU A 78 4.04 -10.08 5.05
CA GLU A 78 2.70 -10.32 4.50
C GLU A 78 2.71 -10.45 2.96
N ALA A 79 3.55 -9.66 2.28
CA ALA A 79 3.71 -9.76 0.83
C ALA A 79 4.34 -11.09 0.41
N VAL A 80 5.39 -11.54 1.12
CA VAL A 80 6.04 -12.84 0.89
C VAL A 80 5.07 -14.00 1.15
N GLU A 81 4.19 -13.86 2.15
CA GLU A 81 3.19 -14.89 2.46
C GLU A 81 2.09 -14.98 1.39
N SER A 82 1.58 -13.83 0.95
CA SER A 82 0.43 -13.74 0.03
C SER A 82 0.80 -13.88 -1.45
N ILE A 83 2.01 -13.50 -1.85
CA ILE A 83 2.47 -13.50 -3.25
C ILE A 83 3.67 -14.45 -3.39
N ARG A 84 3.38 -15.72 -3.67
CA ARG A 84 4.40 -16.76 -3.83
C ARG A 84 5.00 -16.74 -5.24
N PRO A 85 6.27 -17.10 -5.44
CA PRO A 85 6.82 -17.33 -6.76
C PRO A 85 6.00 -18.34 -7.59
N GLY A 86 5.98 -18.15 -8.91
CA GLY A 86 5.23 -18.99 -9.85
C GLY A 86 4.42 -18.18 -10.85
N ARG A 87 3.50 -18.85 -11.55
CA ARG A 87 2.73 -18.23 -12.64
C ARG A 87 1.48 -17.51 -12.14
N TYR A 88 1.25 -16.35 -12.73
CA TYR A 88 0.09 -15.51 -12.48
C TYR A 88 -0.53 -15.05 -13.78
N ARG A 89 -1.86 -14.95 -13.79
CA ARG A 89 -2.62 -14.35 -14.89
C ARG A 89 -3.15 -13.00 -14.44
N HIS A 90 -2.84 -11.96 -15.22
CA HIS A 90 -3.47 -10.66 -15.04
C HIS A 90 -4.93 -10.74 -15.51
N PHE A 91 -5.84 -9.98 -14.91
CA PHE A 91 -7.26 -9.99 -15.29
C PHE A 91 -7.52 -9.65 -16.78
N LYS A 92 -6.54 -9.06 -17.49
CA LYS A 92 -6.56 -8.83 -18.95
C LYS A 92 -6.06 -10.03 -19.78
N GLY A 93 -5.89 -11.21 -19.18
CA GLY A 93 -5.56 -12.47 -19.85
C GLY A 93 -4.08 -12.77 -20.04
N LYS A 94 -3.18 -11.80 -19.90
CA LYS A 94 -1.73 -12.02 -20.07
C LYS A 94 -1.11 -12.71 -18.86
N GLU A 95 -0.12 -13.56 -19.10
CA GLU A 95 0.56 -14.35 -18.08
C GLU A 95 1.96 -13.82 -17.75
N TYR A 96 2.31 -13.99 -16.48
CA TYR A 96 3.53 -13.51 -15.87
C TYR A 96 4.08 -14.56 -14.91
N GLU A 97 5.39 -14.52 -14.69
CA GLU A 97 6.07 -15.31 -13.68
C GLU A 97 6.54 -14.37 -12.57
N VAL A 98 6.08 -14.60 -11.34
CA VAL A 98 6.62 -13.97 -10.13
C VAL A 98 7.90 -14.69 -9.75
N ILE A 99 8.97 -13.92 -9.63
CA ILE A 99 10.30 -14.38 -9.24
C ILE A 99 10.45 -14.31 -7.72
N GLY A 100 9.92 -13.26 -7.09
CA GLY A 100 9.96 -13.07 -5.65
C GLY A 100 9.52 -11.67 -5.22
N ILE A 101 9.69 -11.38 -3.94
CA ILE A 101 9.40 -10.08 -3.34
C ILE A 101 10.72 -9.39 -2.97
N ALA A 102 10.87 -8.14 -3.42
CA ALA A 102 11.96 -7.25 -3.06
C ALA A 102 11.47 -6.15 -2.10
N ARG A 103 12.40 -5.50 -1.40
CA ARG A 103 12.13 -4.31 -0.59
C ARG A 103 12.63 -3.09 -1.36
N HIS A 104 11.79 -2.06 -1.51
CA HIS A 104 12.21 -0.80 -2.13
C HIS A 104 13.15 -0.06 -1.17
N SER A 105 14.37 0.29 -1.58
CA SER A 105 15.39 0.83 -0.68
C SER A 105 15.00 2.15 -0.04
N GLU A 106 14.30 3.02 -0.78
CA GLU A 106 14.02 4.38 -0.31
C GLU A 106 12.70 4.51 0.48
N THR A 107 11.81 3.53 0.37
CA THR A 107 10.47 3.61 0.97
C THR A 107 10.10 2.37 1.77
N GLU A 108 10.96 1.35 1.76
CA GLU A 108 10.75 0.04 2.37
C GLU A 108 9.51 -0.73 1.89
N GLU A 109 8.81 -0.23 0.87
CA GLU A 109 7.64 -0.88 0.30
C GLU A 109 7.99 -2.27 -0.25
N ALA A 110 7.11 -3.24 -0.01
CA ALA A 110 7.20 -4.56 -0.63
C ALA A 110 6.89 -4.46 -2.13
N MET A 111 7.79 -4.98 -2.96
CA MET A 111 7.73 -4.93 -4.42
C MET A 111 7.71 -6.34 -4.99
N VAL A 112 6.77 -6.64 -5.88
CA VAL A 112 6.75 -7.88 -6.65
C VAL A 112 7.73 -7.76 -7.80
N VAL A 113 8.70 -8.68 -7.84
CA VAL A 113 9.62 -8.85 -8.98
C VAL A 113 9.05 -9.93 -9.88
N TYR A 114 8.76 -9.59 -11.13
CA TYR A 114 8.09 -10.49 -12.07
C TYR A 114 8.57 -10.27 -13.51
N ARG A 115 8.22 -11.18 -14.42
CA ARG A 115 8.47 -11.02 -15.86
C ARG A 115 7.27 -11.46 -16.71
N PRO A 116 7.04 -10.85 -17.87
CA PRO A 116 6.03 -11.34 -18.82
C PRO A 116 6.46 -12.67 -19.44
N LEU A 117 5.49 -13.55 -19.70
CA LEU A 117 5.71 -14.83 -20.40
C LEU A 117 5.43 -14.78 -21.90
N TYR A 118 5.10 -13.59 -22.44
CA TYR A 118 4.64 -13.39 -23.82
C TYR A 118 5.49 -12.38 -24.62
N THR A 119 6.51 -11.76 -24.04
CA THR A 119 7.45 -10.84 -24.73
C THR A 119 8.90 -11.16 -24.36
N ASP A 120 9.82 -10.25 -24.67
CA ASP A 120 11.12 -10.17 -24.03
C ASP A 120 10.99 -10.33 -22.50
N ARG A 121 11.66 -11.34 -21.96
CA ARG A 121 11.51 -11.79 -20.56
C ARG A 121 12.24 -10.90 -19.55
N GLY A 122 12.19 -9.58 -19.76
CA GLY A 122 12.76 -8.57 -18.86
C GLY A 122 12.09 -8.58 -17.48
N LEU A 123 12.82 -8.11 -16.46
CA LEU A 123 12.31 -8.02 -15.10
C LEU A 123 11.58 -6.69 -14.88
N TRP A 124 10.43 -6.78 -14.23
CA TRP A 124 9.58 -5.67 -13.84
C TRP A 124 9.38 -5.69 -12.33
N VAL A 125 9.15 -4.51 -11.76
CA VAL A 125 8.80 -4.33 -10.36
C VAL A 125 7.45 -3.62 -10.23
N ARG A 126 6.64 -4.03 -9.27
CA ARG A 126 5.35 -3.39 -8.97
C ARG A 126 5.08 -3.44 -7.46
N PRO A 127 4.49 -2.41 -6.83
CA PRO A 127 4.11 -2.48 -5.43
C PRO A 127 3.20 -3.67 -5.13
N ALA A 128 3.45 -4.37 -4.02
CA ALA A 128 2.65 -5.53 -3.59
C ALA A 128 1.19 -5.16 -3.31
N SER A 129 0.96 -3.96 -2.74
CA SER A 129 -0.39 -3.40 -2.56
C SER A 129 -1.17 -3.33 -3.88
N MET A 130 -0.50 -2.90 -4.95
CA MET A 130 -1.11 -2.84 -6.29
C MET A 130 -1.20 -4.20 -6.98
N TRP A 131 -0.40 -5.19 -6.59
CA TRP A 131 -0.46 -6.54 -7.15
C TRP A 131 -1.67 -7.31 -6.60
N ASN A 132 -1.87 -7.24 -5.28
CA ASN A 132 -2.98 -7.88 -4.56
C ASN A 132 -4.33 -7.14 -4.69
N GLU A 133 -4.37 -6.04 -5.44
CA GLU A 133 -5.55 -5.21 -5.60
C GLU A 133 -6.73 -5.99 -6.21
N GLU A 134 -7.92 -5.81 -5.66
CA GLU A 134 -9.18 -6.27 -6.24
C GLU A 134 -9.78 -5.20 -7.15
N ILE A 135 -10.20 -5.61 -8.35
CA ILE A 135 -10.74 -4.78 -9.41
C ILE A 135 -12.22 -5.09 -9.55
N GLU A 136 -13.05 -4.06 -9.39
CA GLU A 136 -14.47 -4.14 -9.67
C GLU A 136 -14.75 -3.73 -11.13
N ARG A 137 -15.44 -4.60 -11.88
CA ARG A 137 -15.92 -4.35 -13.24
C ARG A 137 -17.27 -5.00 -13.43
N GLU A 138 -18.24 -4.23 -13.92
CA GLU A 138 -19.60 -4.73 -14.23
C GLU A 138 -20.26 -5.46 -13.05
N GLY A 139 -20.06 -4.95 -11.83
CA GLY A 139 -20.57 -5.55 -10.59
C GLY A 139 -19.89 -6.85 -10.17
N LYS A 140 -18.77 -7.23 -10.80
CA LYS A 140 -17.94 -8.38 -10.42
C LYS A 140 -16.59 -7.92 -9.91
N THR A 141 -16.09 -8.62 -8.89
CA THR A 141 -14.79 -8.37 -8.26
C THR A 141 -13.78 -9.42 -8.72
N PHE A 142 -12.62 -8.98 -9.21
CA PHE A 142 -11.54 -9.82 -9.69
C PHE A 142 -10.23 -9.46 -8.99
N ARG A 143 -9.38 -10.43 -8.69
CA ARG A 143 -8.00 -10.11 -8.33
C ARG A 143 -7.27 -9.57 -9.56
N ARG A 144 -6.47 -8.52 -9.39
CA ARG A 144 -5.69 -7.95 -10.50
C ARG A 144 -4.76 -8.99 -11.10
N PHE A 145 -4.11 -9.79 -10.25
CA PHE A 145 -3.32 -10.94 -10.61
C PHE A 145 -3.76 -12.17 -9.82
N GLU A 146 -4.03 -13.25 -10.52
CA GLU A 146 -4.45 -14.52 -9.93
C GLU A 146 -3.37 -15.58 -10.17
N ARG A 147 -2.97 -16.29 -9.12
CA ARG A 147 -2.01 -17.40 -9.24
C ARG A 147 -2.68 -18.52 -10.03
N ILE A 148 -1.97 -19.05 -11.01
CA ILE A 148 -2.42 -20.20 -11.79
C ILE A 148 -1.51 -21.39 -11.50
N GLU A 149 -2.09 -22.59 -11.48
CA GLU A 149 -1.31 -23.83 -11.46
C GLU A 149 -0.69 -24.08 -12.83
N ASP A 150 0.38 -24.87 -12.85
CA ASP A 150 1.03 -25.31 -14.08
C ASP A 150 0.20 -26.35 -14.84
#